data_AF-A0A9D5VE36-F1
#
_entry.id   AF-A0A9D5VE36-F1
#
_cell.length_a   1.000
_cell.length_b   1.000
_cell.length_c   1.000
_cell.angle_alpha   90.00
_cell.angle_beta   90.00
_cell.angle_gamma   90.00
#
_symmetry.space_group_name_H-M   'P 1'
#
loop_
_entity.id
_entity.type
_entity.pdbx_description
1 polymer ?
#
loop_
_entity_poly.entity_id
_entity_poly.type
_entity_poly.pdbx_seq_one_letter_code
_entity_poly.pdbx_strand_id
1 'polypeptide(L)'
;MKSLQRRLWVSCLAAFCSLADVAIAGGPGVSVEGAWVREMPPAMQLTAAYMVLKNTAIEPSTLIGATALDFVKVEMHETVQHLGKAQMQGIKELIIPAKGQVVLQPGGYHLMLITPQKNVLPRAGDQVALTLNFKNGTSIDVKAKVQKGTEDPAAADAHHMH
;
A
#
# COMPACT_ATOMS: atom_id res chain seq x y z
N MET A 1 -17.02 -70.93 -49.59
CA MET A 1 -16.99 -69.58 -50.21
C MET A 1 -16.94 -68.56 -49.09
N LYS A 2 -15.94 -67.68 -49.10
CA LYS A 2 -15.61 -66.74 -48.00
C LYS A 2 -16.49 -65.48 -48.11
N SER A 3 -17.21 -65.12 -47.04
CA SER A 3 -17.76 -63.76 -46.86
C SER A 3 -17.67 -63.40 -45.37
N LEU A 4 -16.78 -62.48 -44.97
CA LEU A 4 -16.84 -61.02 -45.02
C LEU A 4 -17.31 -60.45 -43.66
N GLN A 5 -16.31 -60.15 -42.82
CA GLN A 5 -16.14 -58.92 -42.03
C GLN A 5 -17.39 -58.29 -41.39
N ARG A 6 -17.34 -58.09 -40.06
CA ARG A 6 -17.51 -56.77 -39.43
C ARG A 6 -17.10 -56.78 -37.96
N ARG A 7 -15.99 -56.10 -37.69
CA ARG A 7 -15.51 -55.69 -36.36
C ARG A 7 -16.32 -54.46 -35.93
N LEU A 8 -16.80 -54.44 -34.69
CA LEU A 8 -17.21 -53.22 -33.99
C LEU A 8 -16.59 -53.27 -32.59
N TRP A 9 -15.45 -52.61 -32.44
CA TRP A 9 -14.86 -52.29 -31.15
C TRP A 9 -15.46 -50.94 -30.72
N VAL A 10 -16.27 -50.94 -29.66
CA VAL A 10 -16.77 -49.72 -29.04
C VAL A 10 -15.71 -49.28 -28.02
N SER A 11 -14.80 -48.40 -28.44
CA SER A 11 -13.95 -47.65 -27.51
C SER A 11 -14.78 -46.51 -26.92
N CYS A 12 -15.18 -46.67 -25.66
CA CYS A 12 -15.74 -45.60 -24.84
C CYS A 12 -14.58 -44.69 -24.40
N LEU A 13 -14.41 -43.57 -25.11
CA LEU A 13 -13.42 -42.55 -24.79
C LEU A 13 -13.96 -41.72 -23.60
N ALA A 14 -13.45 -41.99 -22.39
CA ALA A 14 -13.75 -41.20 -21.21
C ALA A 14 -13.14 -39.79 -21.38
N ALA A 15 -13.98 -38.80 -21.69
CA ALA A 15 -13.61 -37.40 -21.68
C ALA A 15 -13.46 -36.92 -20.22
N PHE A 16 -12.25 -37.00 -19.69
CA PHE A 16 -11.89 -36.41 -18.39
C PHE A 16 -11.82 -34.89 -18.57
N CYS A 17 -12.96 -34.23 -18.34
CA CYS A 17 -13.08 -32.77 -18.36
C CYS A 17 -12.25 -32.21 -17.21
N SER A 18 -11.03 -31.76 -17.52
CA SER A 18 -10.16 -31.09 -16.55
C SER A 18 -10.77 -29.72 -16.26
N LEU A 19 -11.37 -29.57 -15.09
CA LEU A 19 -11.67 -28.27 -14.49
C LEU A 19 -10.33 -27.59 -14.22
N ALA A 20 -9.90 -26.74 -15.14
CA ALA A 20 -8.84 -25.80 -14.86
C ALA A 20 -9.43 -24.73 -13.92
N ASP A 21 -9.03 -24.78 -12.65
CA ASP A 21 -9.22 -23.67 -11.72
C ASP A 21 -8.55 -22.44 -12.34
N VAL A 22 -9.38 -21.53 -12.87
CA VAL A 22 -8.94 -20.20 -13.28
C VAL A 22 -8.64 -19.44 -11.99
N ALA A 23 -7.39 -19.52 -11.54
CA ALA A 23 -6.88 -18.63 -10.52
C ALA A 23 -6.91 -17.20 -11.08
N ILE A 24 -7.96 -16.45 -10.74
CA ILE A 24 -7.98 -15.00 -10.91
C ILE A 24 -6.90 -14.48 -9.98
N ALA A 25 -5.72 -14.24 -10.53
CA ALA A 25 -4.69 -13.42 -9.89
C ALA A 25 -5.22 -11.99 -9.84
N GLY A 26 -6.13 -11.73 -8.90
CA GLY A 26 -6.60 -10.40 -8.60
C GLY A 26 -5.44 -9.60 -8.05
N GLY A 27 -5.06 -8.51 -8.72
CA GLY A 27 -4.29 -7.45 -8.07
C GLY A 27 -5.00 -7.02 -6.77
N PRO A 28 -4.37 -6.20 -5.92
CA PRO A 28 -4.87 -5.90 -4.58
C PRO A 28 -6.29 -5.30 -4.52
N GLY A 29 -6.93 -4.99 -5.65
CA GLY A 29 -8.24 -4.36 -5.75
C GLY A 29 -8.23 -2.91 -5.26
N VAL A 30 -7.04 -2.41 -4.88
CA VAL A 30 -6.78 -1.12 -4.28
C VAL A 30 -6.20 -0.17 -5.32
N SER A 31 -6.80 1.02 -5.42
CA SER A 31 -6.23 2.17 -6.12
C SER A 31 -5.76 3.23 -5.14
N VAL A 32 -4.75 4.00 -5.54
CA VAL A 32 -4.19 5.10 -4.74
C VAL A 32 -4.56 6.42 -5.39
N GLU A 33 -5.13 7.33 -4.62
CA GLU A 33 -5.55 8.66 -5.10
C GLU A 33 -4.87 9.75 -4.28
N GLY A 34 -4.52 10.86 -4.95
CA GLY A 34 -4.07 12.09 -4.30
C GLY A 34 -2.80 11.94 -3.47
N ALA A 35 -1.87 11.05 -3.82
CA ALA A 35 -0.66 10.83 -3.04
C ALA A 35 0.26 12.07 -3.01
N TRP A 36 0.65 12.48 -1.81
CA TRP A 36 1.57 13.59 -1.59
C TRP A 36 2.46 13.38 -0.37
N VAL A 37 3.61 14.05 -0.36
CA VAL A 37 4.55 14.05 0.77
C VAL A 37 4.66 15.47 1.28
N ARG A 38 4.68 15.63 2.60
CA ARG A 38 4.95 16.93 3.19
C ARG A 38 6.40 17.33 2.95
N GLU A 39 6.60 18.59 2.58
CA GLU A 39 7.94 19.17 2.49
C GLU A 39 8.65 19.02 3.83
N MET A 40 9.88 18.49 3.77
CA MET A 40 10.65 18.18 4.95
C MET A 40 11.28 19.45 5.53
N PRO A 41 11.05 19.77 6.82
CA PRO A 41 11.72 20.90 7.46
C PRO A 41 13.24 20.74 7.42
N PRO A 42 14.04 21.80 7.18
CA PRO A 42 15.50 21.69 7.03
C PRO A 42 16.23 21.06 8.24
N ALA A 43 15.67 21.20 9.45
CA ALA A 43 16.24 20.66 10.68
C ALA A 43 15.82 19.21 10.98
N MET A 44 14.90 18.64 10.19
CA MET A 44 14.30 17.34 10.45
C MET A 44 14.80 16.27 9.47
N GLN A 45 14.90 15.04 9.97
CA GLN A 45 15.23 13.86 9.16
C GLN A 45 14.01 12.95 8.94
N LEU A 46 12.82 13.49 9.10
CA LEU A 46 11.57 12.77 8.92
C LEU A 46 10.51 13.66 8.27
N THR A 47 9.61 13.02 7.54
CA THR A 47 8.41 13.65 6.99
C THR A 47 7.31 12.60 6.85
N ALA A 48 6.11 13.01 6.43
CA ALA A 48 4.97 12.12 6.26
C ALA A 48 4.43 12.14 4.83
N ALA A 49 3.96 10.99 4.35
CA ALA A 49 3.19 10.85 3.12
C ALA A 49 1.73 10.49 3.42
N TYR A 50 0.88 11.01 2.55
CA TYR A 50 -0.57 11.00 2.66
C TYR A 50 -1.17 10.60 1.32
N MET A 51 -2.32 9.93 1.35
CA MET A 51 -3.01 9.40 0.17
C MET A 51 -4.37 8.83 0.56
N VAL A 52 -5.22 8.58 -0.43
CA VAL A 52 -6.43 7.77 -0.25
C VAL A 52 -6.19 6.39 -0.85
N LEU A 53 -6.44 5.35 -0.06
CA LEU A 53 -6.43 3.95 -0.49
C LEU A 53 -7.86 3.48 -0.68
N LYS A 54 -8.26 3.19 -1.92
CA LYS A 54 -9.64 2.80 -2.25
C LYS A 54 -9.69 1.35 -2.72
N ASN A 55 -10.40 0.51 -2.01
CA ASN A 55 -10.57 -0.89 -2.33
C ASN A 55 -11.90 -1.14 -3.03
N THR A 56 -11.84 -1.53 -4.29
CA THR A 56 -13.00 -1.89 -5.12
C THR A 56 -13.32 -3.38 -5.10
N ALA A 57 -12.50 -4.21 -4.45
CA ALA A 57 -12.78 -5.63 -4.30
C ALA A 57 -13.91 -5.90 -3.28
N ILE A 58 -14.44 -7.13 -3.31
CA ILE A 58 -15.42 -7.63 -2.34
C ILE A 58 -14.76 -8.16 -1.05
N GLU A 59 -13.44 -8.29 -1.05
CA GLU A 59 -12.64 -8.70 0.10
C GLU A 59 -11.84 -7.52 0.65
N PRO A 60 -11.57 -7.47 1.97
CA PRO A 60 -10.67 -6.48 2.53
C PRO A 60 -9.24 -6.70 2.04
N SER A 61 -8.48 -5.62 1.94
CA SER A 61 -7.05 -5.65 1.61
C SER A 61 -6.25 -5.14 2.82
N THR A 62 -5.09 -5.74 3.09
CA THR A 62 -4.27 -5.36 4.25
C THR A 62 -2.93 -4.84 3.78
N LEU A 63 -2.67 -3.56 4.02
CA LEU A 63 -1.36 -2.96 3.86
C LEU A 63 -0.49 -3.37 5.07
N ILE A 64 0.70 -3.90 4.80
CA ILE A 64 1.63 -4.39 5.85
C ILE A 64 2.91 -3.55 5.94
N GLY A 65 3.05 -2.57 5.04
CA GLY A 65 4.15 -1.63 5.07
C GLY A 65 4.34 -0.92 3.74
N ALA A 66 5.37 -0.10 3.68
CA ALA A 66 5.79 0.58 2.48
C ALA A 66 7.31 0.70 2.45
N THR A 67 7.85 1.00 1.29
CA THR A 67 9.25 1.40 1.09
C THR A 67 9.30 2.68 0.27
N ALA A 68 10.42 3.39 0.34
CA ALA A 68 10.68 4.56 -0.48
C ALA A 68 12.09 4.45 -1.03
N LEU A 69 12.29 4.88 -2.29
CA LEU A 69 13.63 4.88 -2.88
C LEU A 69 14.58 5.82 -2.11
N ASP A 70 14.07 6.97 -1.70
CA ASP A 70 14.84 8.10 -1.17
C ASP A 70 14.96 8.12 0.35
N PHE A 71 14.37 7.15 1.06
CA PHE A 71 14.42 7.08 2.52
C PHE A 71 14.86 5.71 2.99
N VAL A 72 15.59 5.68 4.10
CA VAL A 72 16.11 4.44 4.70
C VAL A 72 14.97 3.58 5.24
N LYS A 73 13.90 4.21 5.75
CA LYS A 73 12.79 3.50 6.37
C LYS A 73 11.46 4.20 6.12
N VAL A 74 10.41 3.41 5.95
CA VAL A 74 9.03 3.88 5.99
C VAL A 74 8.27 3.08 7.05
N GLU A 75 7.54 3.76 7.90
CA GLU A 75 6.69 3.16 8.93
C GLU A 75 5.23 3.61 8.72
N MET A 76 4.27 2.78 9.12
CA MET A 76 2.85 3.17 9.14
C MET A 76 2.50 3.64 10.54
N HIS A 77 1.85 4.80 10.65
CA HIS A 77 1.52 5.43 11.92
C HIS A 77 0.05 5.88 11.92
N GLU A 78 -0.53 5.97 13.12
CA GLU A 78 -1.80 6.62 13.39
C GLU A 78 -1.57 7.74 14.40
N THR A 79 -2.23 8.88 14.21
CA THR A 79 -2.26 9.93 15.23
C THR A 79 -3.46 9.71 16.14
N VAL A 80 -3.22 9.52 17.43
CA VAL A 80 -4.25 9.34 18.45
C VAL A 80 -4.22 10.49 19.45
N GLN A 81 -5.37 10.85 20.01
CA GLN A 81 -5.41 11.78 21.13
C GLN A 81 -5.29 11.02 22.45
N HIS A 82 -4.28 11.36 23.23
CA HIS A 82 -4.09 10.85 24.58
C HIS A 82 -3.96 12.02 25.55
N LEU A 83 -4.90 12.12 26.50
CA LEU A 83 -4.93 13.17 27.53
C LEU A 83 -4.82 14.61 26.96
N GLY A 84 -5.51 14.88 25.85
CA GLY A 84 -5.51 16.19 25.20
C GLY A 84 -4.25 16.51 24.39
N LYS A 85 -3.34 15.53 24.23
CA LYS A 85 -2.15 15.64 23.37
C LYS A 85 -2.27 14.69 22.18
N ALA A 86 -1.84 15.16 21.02
CA ALA A 86 -1.70 14.30 19.84
C ALA A 86 -0.43 13.47 19.97
N GLN A 87 -0.55 12.15 19.78
CA GLN A 87 0.57 11.22 19.80
C GLN A 87 0.54 10.35 18.54
N MET A 88 1.69 10.22 17.88
CA MET A 88 1.86 9.27 16.78
C MET A 88 2.18 7.88 17.34
N GLN A 89 1.48 6.86 16.84
CA GLN A 89 1.65 5.47 17.20
C GLN A 89 1.90 4.63 15.95
N GLY A 90 3.01 3.88 15.94
CA GLY A 90 3.30 2.94 14.87
C GLY A 90 2.32 1.77 14.84
N ILE A 91 1.85 1.41 13.64
CA ILE A 91 0.97 0.28 13.37
C ILE A 91 1.65 -0.71 12.42
N LYS A 92 1.35 -2.00 12.58
CA LYS A 92 1.95 -3.07 11.76
C LYS A 92 1.13 -3.41 10.52
N GLU A 93 -0.18 -3.23 10.60
CA GLU A 93 -1.12 -3.54 9.53
C GLU A 93 -2.17 -2.44 9.45
N LEU A 94 -2.61 -2.11 8.24
CA LEU A 94 -3.71 -1.19 7.97
C LEU A 94 -4.71 -1.89 7.04
N ILE A 95 -5.92 -2.12 7.55
CA ILE A 95 -6.98 -2.81 6.80
C ILE A 95 -7.76 -1.79 5.97
N ILE A 96 -7.80 -1.99 4.66
CA ILE A 96 -8.69 -1.27 3.75
C ILE A 96 -9.95 -2.11 3.52
N PRO A 97 -11.12 -1.69 4.00
CA PRO A 97 -12.34 -2.48 3.95
C PRO A 97 -12.77 -2.78 2.51
N ALA A 98 -13.41 -3.93 2.30
CA ALA A 98 -14.04 -4.28 1.03
C ALA A 98 -15.00 -3.17 0.58
N LYS A 99 -14.99 -2.82 -0.71
CA LYS A 99 -15.82 -1.76 -1.30
C LYS A 99 -15.72 -0.40 -0.57
N GLY A 100 -14.62 -0.15 0.14
CA GLY A 100 -14.42 1.03 0.96
C GLY A 100 -13.08 1.69 0.75
N GLN A 101 -12.70 2.58 1.65
CA GLN A 101 -11.44 3.31 1.57
C GLN A 101 -10.87 3.63 2.94
N VAL A 102 -9.57 3.90 2.98
CA VAL A 102 -8.85 4.49 4.11
C VAL A 102 -8.15 5.75 3.65
N VAL A 103 -8.23 6.80 4.46
CA VAL A 103 -7.60 8.08 4.19
C VAL A 103 -6.38 8.23 5.09
N LEU A 104 -5.21 8.38 4.48
CA LEU A 104 -3.99 8.78 5.15
C LEU A 104 -3.88 10.30 5.02
N GLN A 105 -3.97 11.01 6.15
CA GLN A 105 -4.03 12.47 6.22
C GLN A 105 -3.39 13.00 7.51
N PRO A 106 -3.02 14.29 7.57
CA PRO A 106 -2.57 14.93 8.81
C PRO A 106 -3.55 14.70 9.97
N GLY A 107 -3.03 14.37 11.15
CA GLY A 107 -3.84 14.05 12.32
C GLY A 107 -4.59 12.71 12.28
N GLY A 108 -4.34 11.86 11.27
CA GLY A 108 -4.88 10.50 11.18
C GLY A 108 -3.80 9.48 10.83
N TYR A 109 -4.12 8.51 9.98
CA TYR A 109 -3.14 7.57 9.43
C TYR A 109 -2.15 8.28 8.51
N HIS A 110 -0.90 7.84 8.51
CA HIS A 110 0.12 8.36 7.61
C HIS A 110 1.28 7.37 7.45
N LEU A 111 2.03 7.52 6.36
CA LEU A 111 3.32 6.86 6.22
C LEU A 111 4.39 7.82 6.73
N MET A 112 5.16 7.41 7.73
CA MET A 112 6.29 8.16 8.26
C MET A 112 7.54 7.75 7.49
N LEU A 113 8.16 8.71 6.80
CA LEU A 113 9.38 8.54 6.01
C LEU A 113 10.56 8.99 6.88
N ILE A 114 11.45 8.07 7.22
CA ILE A 114 12.48 8.27 8.24
C ILE A 114 13.85 8.15 7.59
N THR A 115 14.70 9.13 7.89
CA THR A 115 16.08 9.26 7.44
C THR A 115 16.17 9.30 5.92
N PRO A 116 16.18 10.49 5.29
CA PRO A 116 16.46 10.58 3.87
C PRO A 116 17.83 9.96 3.54
N GLN A 117 17.95 9.38 2.35
CA GLN A 117 19.25 8.99 1.84
C GLN A 117 20.15 10.23 1.69
N LYS A 118 21.47 10.04 1.84
CA LYS A 118 22.44 11.15 1.78
C LYS A 118 22.22 11.96 0.50
N ASN A 119 22.05 13.28 0.67
CA ASN A 119 21.81 14.29 -0.38
C ASN A 119 20.37 14.40 -0.91
N VAL A 120 19.41 13.62 -0.40
CA VAL A 120 18.00 13.75 -0.79
C VAL A 120 17.26 14.57 0.24
N LEU A 121 16.89 15.80 -0.11
CA LEU A 121 16.04 16.63 0.74
C LEU A 121 14.84 17.07 -0.10
N PRO A 122 13.75 16.29 -0.16
CA PRO A 122 12.63 16.61 -1.04
C PRO A 122 12.05 17.99 -0.74
N ARG A 123 11.88 18.81 -1.78
CA ARG A 123 11.34 20.17 -1.75
C ARG A 123 10.01 20.23 -2.48
N ALA A 124 9.21 21.26 -2.20
CA ALA A 124 7.97 21.46 -2.91
C ALA A 124 8.17 21.43 -4.45
N GLY A 125 7.40 20.58 -5.13
CA GLY A 125 7.53 20.34 -6.57
C GLY A 125 8.24 19.03 -6.94
N ASP A 126 9.02 18.46 -6.03
CA ASP A 126 9.66 17.16 -6.23
C ASP A 126 8.64 16.00 -6.19
N GLN A 127 9.10 14.79 -6.51
CA GLN A 127 8.33 13.56 -6.36
C GLN A 127 9.13 12.54 -5.56
N VAL A 128 8.43 11.83 -4.67
CA VAL A 128 8.97 10.69 -3.93
C VAL A 128 8.31 9.43 -4.47
N ALA A 129 9.12 8.44 -4.84
CA ALA A 129 8.65 7.11 -5.24
C ALA A 129 8.47 6.23 -4.00
N LEU A 130 7.25 5.73 -3.83
CA LEU A 130 6.85 4.83 -2.75
C LEU A 130 6.38 3.50 -3.35
N THR A 131 6.62 2.40 -2.64
CA THR A 131 6.03 1.10 -2.96
C THR A 131 5.25 0.63 -1.74
N LEU A 132 3.93 0.44 -1.90
CA LEU A 132 3.03 -0.07 -0.88
C LEU A 132 3.00 -1.60 -0.94
N ASN A 133 3.18 -2.27 0.19
CA ASN A 133 3.27 -3.73 0.25
C ASN A 133 2.06 -4.31 0.99
N PHE A 134 1.38 -5.26 0.34
CA PHE A 134 0.15 -5.86 0.86
C PHE A 134 0.37 -7.30 1.33
N LYS A 135 -0.46 -7.73 2.29
CA LYS A 135 -0.37 -9.06 2.93
C LYS A 135 -0.50 -10.23 1.96
N ASN A 136 -1.20 -10.03 0.84
CA ASN A 136 -1.37 -11.02 -0.22
C ASN A 136 -0.13 -11.16 -1.14
N GLY A 137 0.98 -10.47 -0.83
CA GLY A 137 2.22 -10.50 -1.61
C GLY A 137 2.23 -9.55 -2.81
N THR A 138 1.16 -8.78 -3.03
CA THR A 138 1.12 -7.76 -4.08
C THR A 138 1.69 -6.42 -3.58
N SER A 139 2.12 -5.58 -4.52
CA SER A 139 2.60 -4.23 -4.24
C SER A 139 2.05 -3.22 -5.24
N ILE A 140 1.98 -1.94 -4.83
CA ILE A 140 1.57 -0.81 -5.67
C ILE A 140 2.65 0.26 -5.61
N ASP A 141 3.16 0.66 -6.77
CA ASP A 141 4.06 1.80 -6.89
C ASP A 141 3.27 3.12 -6.96
N VAL A 142 3.73 4.10 -6.20
CA VAL A 142 3.07 5.40 -6.02
C VAL A 142 4.09 6.51 -6.21
N LYS A 143 3.75 7.50 -7.04
CA LYS A 143 4.50 8.74 -7.16
C LYS A 143 3.78 9.83 -6.37
N ALA A 144 4.36 10.21 -5.24
CA ALA A 144 3.78 11.22 -4.35
C ALA A 144 4.46 12.58 -4.59
N LYS A 145 3.67 13.62 -4.89
CA LYS A 145 4.19 14.98 -5.08
C LYS A 145 4.54 15.61 -3.74
N VAL A 146 5.67 16.29 -3.64
CA VAL A 146 6.04 17.02 -2.44
C VAL A 146 5.32 18.37 -2.40
N GLN A 147 4.66 18.67 -1.29
CA GLN A 147 3.88 19.89 -1.10
C GLN A 147 4.25 20.57 0.21
N LYS A 148 4.14 21.91 0.26
CA LYS A 148 4.21 22.66 1.51
C LYS A 148 3.08 22.19 2.42
N GLY A 149 3.40 21.57 3.54
CA GLY A 149 2.39 21.19 4.52
C GLY A 149 1.89 22.41 5.28
N THR A 150 0.61 22.40 5.65
CA THR A 150 0.12 23.20 6.78
C THR A 150 0.72 22.64 8.08
N GLU A 151 0.97 23.49 9.07
CA GLU A 151 1.60 23.08 10.33
C GLU A 151 0.81 21.95 11.01
N ASP A 152 1.51 20.89 11.43
CA ASP A 152 0.94 19.79 12.23
C ASP A 152 1.35 20.04 13.68
N PRO A 153 0.40 20.19 14.62
CA PRO A 153 0.70 20.37 16.04
C PRO A 153 1.58 19.25 16.63
N ALA A 154 1.50 18.02 16.10
CA ALA A 154 2.21 16.87 16.66
C ALA A 154 3.71 16.84 16.31
N ALA A 155 4.16 17.53 15.26
CA ALA A 155 5.58 17.62 14.90
C ALA A 155 6.35 18.63 15.78
N ALA A 156 5.65 19.52 16.48
CA ALA A 156 6.25 20.55 17.31
C ALA A 156 6.80 20.02 18.65
N ASP A 157 6.31 18.87 19.14
CA ASP A 157 6.62 18.37 20.49
C ASP A 157 7.83 17.39 20.54
N ALA A 158 8.41 17.04 19.40
CA ALA A 158 9.59 16.16 19.32
C ALA A 158 10.94 16.88 19.59
N HIS A 159 10.92 18.17 19.94
CA HIS A 159 12.12 19.01 20.06
C HIS A 159 12.55 19.36 21.50
N HIS A 160 11.94 18.76 22.52
CA HIS A 160 12.37 18.93 23.92
C HIS A 160 12.97 17.66 24.50
N MET A 161 14.14 17.24 23.99
CA MET A 161 15.07 16.42 24.75
C MET A 161 16.47 17.00 24.54
N HIS A 162 16.95 17.72 25.55
CA HIS A 162 18.34 18.12 25.75
C HIS A 162 18.90 17.25 26.88
#